data_AF-A0A9P5TRI0-F1
#
_entry.id   AF-A0A9P5TRI0-F1
#
_cell.length_a   1.000
_cell.length_b   1.000
_cell.length_c   1.000
_cell.angle_alpha   90.00
_cell.angle_beta   90.00
_cell.angle_gamma   90.00
#
_symmetry.space_group_name_H-M   'P 1'
#
loop_
_entity.id
_entity.type
_entity.pdbx_description
1 polymer ?
#
loop_
_entity_poly.entity_id
_entity_poly.type
_entity_poly.pdbx_seq_one_letter_code
_entity_poly.pdbx_strand_id
1 'polypeptide(L)'
;MAFDFDFKYTASPNPGWTYGQGIEATPEGRAWAEGESAGWTVIETAKEEPGRIYSVTHSPPLISFACSHNSGAAKDTVRNVHAGTGFTVNIISEPWVEHSNIASTNAPFEVHVKAPRVKESAFSMECELYQAVEIRDPKTDIITSTLVLGLVKFIHIRNDVIDERGVADPGKLKPIARMGGLTYAKVSEGFTLPRRPWKDISEELKEKLKDEVDI
;
A
#
# COMPACT_ATOMS: atom_id res chain seq x y z
N MET A 1 21.49 -10.64 31.25
CA MET A 1 21.35 -9.41 30.45
C MET A 1 19.96 -9.47 29.84
N ALA A 2 19.01 -8.67 30.34
CA ALA A 2 17.69 -8.58 29.72
C ALA A 2 17.87 -7.71 28.47
N PHE A 3 17.56 -8.26 27.30
CA PHE A 3 17.58 -7.49 26.07
C PHE A 3 16.36 -6.56 26.09
N ASP A 4 16.62 -5.26 25.98
CA ASP A 4 15.63 -4.20 25.87
C ASP A 4 15.03 -4.25 24.45
N PHE A 5 14.02 -5.10 24.27
CA PHE A 5 13.29 -5.29 23.01
C PHE A 5 11.93 -4.57 23.03
N ASP A 6 11.82 -3.46 23.77
CA ASP A 6 10.56 -2.74 23.87
C ASP A 6 10.29 -1.86 22.64
N PHE A 7 9.01 -1.85 22.24
CA PHE A 7 8.52 -0.98 21.16
C PHE A 7 8.65 0.49 21.56
N LYS A 8 9.36 1.27 20.74
CA LYS A 8 9.61 2.69 21.00
C LYS A 8 8.74 3.58 20.13
N TYR A 9 7.93 4.42 20.77
CA TYR A 9 7.27 5.53 20.07
C TYR A 9 8.29 6.63 19.71
N THR A 10 8.28 7.05 18.45
CA THR A 10 9.09 8.16 17.95
C THR A 10 8.20 9.29 17.46
N ALA A 11 8.77 10.48 17.28
CA ALA A 11 8.09 11.57 16.59
C ALA A 11 7.85 11.21 15.11
N SER A 12 6.98 11.98 14.45
CA SER A 12 6.77 11.85 12.99
C SER A 12 8.07 12.18 12.22
N PRO A 13 8.19 11.76 10.95
CA PRO A 13 9.34 12.09 10.12
C PRO A 13 9.62 13.59 10.02
N ASN A 14 8.58 14.44 10.07
CA ASN A 14 8.71 15.89 10.12
C ASN A 14 7.84 16.48 11.27
N PRO A 15 8.36 16.55 12.51
CA PRO A 15 7.59 17.03 13.67
C PRO A 15 7.18 18.50 13.59
N GLY A 16 7.90 19.28 12.77
CA GLY A 16 7.63 20.70 12.51
C GLY A 16 6.79 20.93 11.25
N TRP A 17 6.18 19.89 10.67
CA TRP A 17 5.40 20.03 9.44
C TRP A 17 4.23 21.00 9.63
N THR A 18 4.01 21.84 8.64
CA THR A 18 2.90 22.80 8.58
C THR A 18 2.13 22.67 7.26
N TYR A 19 0.86 23.05 7.26
CA TYR A 19 0.01 22.91 6.09
C TYR A 19 0.60 23.58 4.85
N GLY A 20 0.71 22.81 3.76
CA GLY A 20 1.26 23.26 2.48
C GLY A 20 2.80 23.23 2.38
N GLN A 21 3.51 22.88 3.45
CA GLN A 21 4.96 22.69 3.41
C GLN A 21 5.32 21.52 2.49
N GLY A 22 6.13 21.73 1.46
CA GLY A 22 6.61 20.66 0.57
C GLY A 22 7.54 19.65 1.27
N ILE A 23 7.71 18.47 0.67
CA ILE A 23 8.60 17.42 1.20
C ILE A 23 10.05 17.90 1.31
N GLU A 24 10.48 18.80 0.42
CA GLU A 24 11.82 19.39 0.36
C GLU A 24 12.23 20.19 1.61
N ALA A 25 11.30 20.42 2.53
CA ALA A 25 11.56 21.19 3.73
C ALA A 25 12.44 20.44 4.75
N THR A 26 12.54 19.12 4.67
CA THR A 26 13.48 18.32 5.48
C THR A 26 14.64 17.79 4.63
N PRO A 27 15.83 17.55 5.22
CA PRO A 27 16.92 16.87 4.51
C PRO A 27 16.50 15.52 3.92
N GLU A 28 15.71 14.75 4.65
CA GLU A 28 15.22 13.43 4.23
C GLU A 28 14.25 13.53 3.05
N GLY A 29 13.40 14.56 3.04
CA GLY A 29 12.47 14.80 1.94
C GLY A 29 13.16 15.34 0.68
N ARG A 30 14.23 16.12 0.82
CA ARG A 30 15.09 16.49 -0.33
C ARG A 30 15.76 15.28 -0.97
N ALA A 31 16.39 14.45 -0.16
CA ALA A 31 16.97 13.20 -0.63
C ALA A 31 15.92 12.30 -1.30
N TRP A 32 14.69 12.27 -0.76
CA TRP A 32 13.59 11.53 -1.37
C TRP A 32 13.19 12.08 -2.75
N ALA A 33 13.12 13.39 -2.90
CA ALA A 33 12.71 14.02 -4.15
C ALA A 33 13.77 13.91 -5.25
N GLU A 34 15.05 13.99 -4.90
CA GLU A 34 16.17 13.75 -5.82
C GLU A 34 16.07 12.38 -6.50
N GLY A 35 15.51 11.38 -5.82
CA GLY A 35 15.25 10.05 -6.36
C GLY A 35 14.35 10.03 -7.61
N GLU A 36 13.52 11.07 -7.83
CA GLU A 36 12.74 11.23 -9.06
C GLU A 36 13.61 11.27 -10.32
N SER A 37 14.84 11.81 -10.21
CA SER A 37 15.77 11.90 -11.35
C SER A 37 16.23 10.53 -11.87
N ALA A 38 16.07 9.46 -11.09
CA ALA A 38 16.35 8.09 -11.53
C ALA A 38 15.34 7.58 -12.59
N GLY A 39 14.22 8.29 -12.78
CA GLY A 39 13.15 7.89 -13.70
C GLY A 39 12.27 6.78 -13.15
N TRP A 40 11.45 6.21 -14.03
CA TRP A 40 10.38 5.28 -13.65
C TRP A 40 10.42 4.02 -14.51
N THR A 41 10.21 2.89 -13.86
CA THR A 41 9.78 1.65 -14.50
C THR A 41 8.26 1.64 -14.53
N VAL A 42 7.68 1.50 -15.72
CA VAL A 42 6.24 1.44 -15.94
C VAL A 42 5.89 0.06 -16.50
N ILE A 43 4.99 -0.63 -15.80
CA ILE A 43 4.55 -1.98 -16.14
C ILE A 43 3.08 -1.89 -16.57
N GLU A 44 2.82 -2.15 -17.85
CA GLU A 44 1.46 -2.28 -18.38
C GLU A 44 0.99 -3.72 -18.19
N THR A 45 0.13 -3.94 -17.20
CA THR A 45 -0.17 -5.30 -16.70
C THR A 45 -0.80 -6.21 -17.75
N ALA A 46 -1.53 -5.65 -18.72
CA ALA A 46 -2.15 -6.39 -19.79
C ALA A 46 -1.15 -6.95 -20.83
N LYS A 47 0.09 -6.43 -20.86
CA LYS A 47 1.15 -6.80 -21.82
C LYS A 47 2.29 -7.60 -21.19
N GLU A 48 2.18 -7.89 -19.89
CA GLU A 48 3.28 -8.45 -19.11
C GLU A 48 3.02 -9.92 -18.79
N GLU A 49 4.11 -10.68 -18.65
CA GLU A 49 4.03 -12.08 -18.26
C GLU A 49 3.51 -12.20 -16.82
N PRO A 50 2.54 -13.10 -16.52
CA PRO A 50 1.95 -13.22 -15.19
C PRO A 50 2.98 -13.39 -14.07
N GLY A 51 4.07 -14.12 -14.33
CA GLY A 51 5.15 -14.33 -13.37
C GLY A 51 5.81 -13.04 -12.88
N ARG A 52 5.89 -12.01 -13.73
CA ARG A 52 6.45 -10.71 -13.36
C ARG A 52 5.51 -9.94 -12.43
N ILE A 53 4.20 -10.10 -12.63
CA ILE A 53 3.14 -9.45 -11.84
C ILE A 53 3.05 -10.03 -10.43
N TYR A 54 3.41 -11.31 -10.25
CA TYR A 54 3.37 -12.02 -8.96
C TYR A 54 4.24 -11.42 -7.86
N SER A 55 5.15 -10.51 -8.20
CA SER A 55 5.87 -9.70 -7.21
C SER A 55 4.97 -8.66 -6.49
N VAL A 56 3.82 -8.33 -7.06
CA VAL A 56 2.86 -7.35 -6.55
C VAL A 56 1.51 -8.02 -6.23
N THR A 57 0.94 -8.77 -7.17
CA THR A 57 -0.37 -9.44 -7.02
C THR A 57 -0.52 -10.60 -8.02
N HIS A 58 -1.58 -11.39 -7.93
CA HIS A 58 -1.84 -12.50 -8.84
C HIS A 58 -2.38 -12.05 -10.21
N SER A 59 -2.72 -13.00 -11.09
CA SER A 59 -3.33 -12.72 -12.40
C SER A 59 -4.80 -13.20 -12.40
N PRO A 60 -5.79 -12.32 -12.69
CA PRO A 60 -5.65 -10.90 -13.00
C PRO A 60 -5.15 -10.08 -11.79
N PRO A 61 -4.42 -8.98 -12.02
CA PRO A 61 -3.86 -8.18 -10.94
C PRO A 61 -4.93 -7.36 -10.24
N LEU A 62 -5.32 -7.83 -9.07
CA LEU A 62 -6.32 -7.20 -8.23
C LEU A 62 -5.68 -6.61 -6.98
N ILE A 63 -6.15 -5.43 -6.60
CA ILE A 63 -5.98 -4.88 -5.25
C ILE A 63 -7.36 -4.64 -4.64
N SER A 64 -7.40 -4.47 -3.32
CA SER A 64 -8.64 -4.18 -2.63
C SER A 64 -8.47 -3.09 -1.58
N PHE A 65 -9.48 -2.24 -1.44
CA PHE A 65 -9.62 -1.34 -0.30
C PHE A 65 -11.09 -1.25 0.11
N ALA A 66 -11.33 -0.95 1.39
CA ALA A 66 -12.67 -0.71 1.90
C ALA A 66 -12.82 0.74 2.33
N CYS A 67 -13.91 1.39 1.94
CA CYS A 67 -14.26 2.73 2.40
C CYS A 67 -15.47 2.69 3.33
N SER A 68 -15.34 3.24 4.53
CA SER A 68 -16.47 3.45 5.44
C SER A 68 -17.44 4.48 4.87
N HIS A 69 -18.73 4.29 5.15
CA HIS A 69 -19.81 5.22 4.82
C HIS A 69 -20.16 6.06 6.06
N ASN A 70 -20.62 7.29 5.85
CA ASN A 70 -21.09 8.16 6.92
C ASN A 70 -22.61 8.09 6.98
N SER A 71 -23.16 7.38 7.98
CA SER A 71 -24.60 7.21 8.17
C SER A 71 -25.35 6.72 6.91
N GLY A 72 -24.77 5.73 6.21
CA GLY A 72 -25.32 5.16 4.98
C GLY A 72 -24.89 5.87 3.70
N ALA A 73 -24.42 7.13 3.78
CA ALA A 73 -23.94 7.86 2.62
C ALA A 73 -22.53 7.38 2.21
N ALA A 74 -22.40 6.99 0.94
CA ALA A 74 -21.10 6.62 0.36
C ALA A 74 -20.11 7.79 0.45
N LYS A 75 -18.85 7.48 0.74
CA LYS A 75 -17.74 8.44 0.65
C LYS A 75 -17.48 8.84 -0.79
N ASP A 76 -16.92 10.02 -0.98
CA ASP A 76 -16.65 10.57 -2.30
C ASP A 76 -15.67 9.73 -3.12
N THR A 77 -14.71 9.06 -2.46
CA THR A 77 -13.85 8.06 -3.12
C THR A 77 -14.67 6.96 -3.79
N VAL A 78 -15.68 6.41 -3.12
CA VAL A 78 -16.56 5.36 -3.68
C VAL A 78 -17.40 5.91 -4.83
N ARG A 79 -17.94 7.12 -4.67
CA ARG A 79 -18.71 7.81 -5.73
C ARG A 79 -17.85 8.03 -6.98
N ASN A 80 -16.63 8.50 -6.81
CA ASN A 80 -15.68 8.73 -7.91
C ASN A 80 -15.30 7.43 -8.63
N VAL A 81 -15.07 6.35 -7.88
CA VAL A 81 -14.80 5.03 -8.45
C VAL A 81 -15.97 4.52 -9.28
N HIS A 82 -17.21 4.67 -8.79
CA HIS A 82 -18.42 4.31 -9.53
C HIS A 82 -18.70 5.20 -10.75
N ALA A 83 -18.25 6.46 -10.73
CA ALA A 83 -18.33 7.35 -11.88
C ALA A 83 -17.44 6.89 -13.05
N GLY A 84 -16.57 5.91 -12.85
CA GLY A 84 -15.80 5.27 -13.92
C GLY A 84 -14.59 6.09 -14.39
N THR A 85 -14.11 7.05 -13.60
CA THR A 85 -12.93 7.86 -13.96
C THR A 85 -11.59 7.15 -13.74
N GLY A 86 -11.62 5.88 -13.31
CA GLY A 86 -10.46 5.16 -12.78
C GLY A 86 -10.04 5.68 -11.41
N PHE A 87 -9.04 5.05 -10.81
CA PHE A 87 -8.45 5.52 -9.56
C PHE A 87 -6.98 5.12 -9.45
N THR A 88 -6.22 5.84 -8.62
CA THR A 88 -4.81 5.51 -8.36
C THR A 88 -4.61 5.12 -6.91
N VAL A 89 -3.88 4.03 -6.67
CA VAL A 89 -3.40 3.64 -5.34
C VAL A 89 -1.93 4.02 -5.24
N ASN A 90 -1.58 4.84 -4.26
CA ASN A 90 -0.22 5.35 -4.06
C ASN A 90 0.32 4.80 -2.73
N ILE A 91 1.50 4.18 -2.74
CA ILE A 91 2.14 3.72 -1.51
C ILE A 91 2.75 4.92 -0.78
N ILE A 92 2.39 5.08 0.49
CA ILE A 92 2.85 6.16 1.35
C ILE A 92 4.24 5.82 1.87
N SER A 93 5.17 6.76 1.69
CA SER A 93 6.55 6.65 2.16
C SER A 93 6.81 7.66 3.28
N GLU A 94 7.80 7.37 4.12
CA GLU A 94 8.16 8.21 5.27
C GLU A 94 8.17 9.72 5.00
N PRO A 95 8.79 10.22 3.92
CA PRO A 95 9.02 11.67 3.78
C PRO A 95 7.76 12.51 3.52
N TRP A 96 6.62 11.88 3.26
CA TRP A 96 5.36 12.58 2.91
C TRP A 96 4.15 12.07 3.71
N VAL A 97 4.38 11.38 4.82
CA VAL A 97 3.29 10.83 5.64
C VAL A 97 2.38 11.92 6.20
N GLU A 98 2.92 13.10 6.55
CA GLU A 98 2.12 14.24 7.03
C GLU A 98 1.19 14.77 5.93
N HIS A 99 1.66 14.86 4.68
CA HIS A 99 0.83 15.20 3.52
C HIS A 99 -0.24 14.16 3.28
N SER A 100 0.08 12.88 3.40
CA SER A 100 -0.94 11.84 3.29
C SER A 100 -1.98 11.94 4.40
N ASN A 101 -1.56 12.27 5.62
CA ASN A 101 -2.45 12.36 6.77
C ASN A 101 -3.46 13.51 6.61
N ILE A 102 -3.05 14.66 6.02
CA ILE A 102 -3.97 15.79 5.81
C ILE A 102 -5.08 15.47 4.83
N ALA A 103 -4.85 14.55 3.87
CA ALA A 103 -5.86 14.09 2.91
C ALA A 103 -7.01 13.30 3.57
N SER A 104 -6.89 12.96 4.85
CA SER A 104 -7.99 12.38 5.65
C SER A 104 -8.96 13.39 6.24
N THR A 105 -8.69 14.69 6.06
CA THR A 105 -9.57 15.78 6.51
C THR A 105 -10.90 15.75 5.75
N ASN A 106 -12.00 16.03 6.44
CA ASN A 106 -13.32 16.18 5.81
C ASN A 106 -13.36 17.47 4.97
N ALA A 107 -12.92 17.37 3.72
CA ALA A 107 -13.07 18.42 2.73
C ALA A 107 -14.52 18.45 2.19
N PRO A 108 -15.03 19.60 1.73
CA PRO A 108 -16.26 19.65 0.97
C PRO A 108 -16.12 18.83 -0.32
N PHE A 109 -17.21 18.22 -0.77
CA PHE A 109 -17.21 17.54 -2.06
C PHE A 109 -17.07 18.56 -3.19
N GLU A 110 -16.01 18.45 -3.96
CA GLU A 110 -15.84 19.13 -5.23
C GLU A 110 -15.90 18.10 -6.36
N VAL A 111 -16.31 18.56 -7.55
CA VAL A 111 -16.56 17.80 -8.78
C VAL A 111 -15.71 16.54 -9.00
N HIS A 112 -16.27 15.55 -9.70
CA HIS A 112 -15.53 14.35 -10.12
C HIS A 112 -14.21 14.73 -10.78
N VAL A 113 -13.09 14.34 -10.15
CA VAL A 113 -11.75 14.58 -10.65
C VAL A 113 -11.23 13.36 -11.40
N LYS A 114 -10.35 13.59 -12.37
CA LYS A 114 -9.46 12.53 -12.86
C LYS A 114 -8.63 12.02 -11.69
N ALA A 115 -8.13 10.79 -11.77
CA ALA A 115 -7.29 10.19 -10.74
C ALA A 115 -5.79 10.28 -11.12
N PRO A 116 -5.12 11.42 -10.93
CA PRO A 116 -3.67 11.50 -11.16
C PRO A 116 -2.92 10.74 -10.06
N ARG A 117 -1.73 10.25 -10.40
CA ARG A 117 -0.78 9.75 -9.42
C ARG A 117 -0.26 10.88 -8.54
N VAL A 118 0.09 10.55 -7.30
CA VAL A 118 0.80 11.48 -6.40
C VAL A 118 2.27 11.47 -6.80
N LYS A 119 2.82 12.64 -7.14
CA LYS A 119 4.18 12.78 -7.64
C LYS A 119 5.22 12.22 -6.65
N GLU A 120 5.01 12.47 -5.37
CA GLU A 120 5.88 12.07 -4.27
C GLU A 120 5.86 10.56 -3.99
N SER A 121 4.88 9.81 -4.51
CA SER A 121 4.78 8.37 -4.31
C SER A 121 5.68 7.62 -5.28
N ALA A 122 6.71 6.95 -4.78
CA ALA A 122 7.65 6.16 -5.59
C ALA A 122 7.04 4.83 -6.10
N PHE A 123 5.84 4.47 -5.66
CA PHE A 123 5.11 3.29 -6.14
C PHE A 123 3.63 3.62 -6.25
N SER A 124 3.10 3.59 -7.47
CA SER A 124 1.70 3.88 -7.76
C SER A 124 1.09 2.82 -8.68
N MET A 125 -0.19 2.54 -8.49
CA MET A 125 -0.99 1.68 -9.35
C MET A 125 -2.15 2.47 -9.94
N GLU A 126 -2.29 2.45 -11.27
CA GLU A 126 -3.49 2.93 -11.95
C GLU A 126 -4.48 1.78 -12.07
N CYS A 127 -5.71 2.00 -11.62
CA CYS A 127 -6.71 0.96 -11.46
C CYS A 127 -8.04 1.34 -12.11
N GLU A 128 -8.75 0.32 -12.58
CA GLU A 128 -10.15 0.39 -12.98
C GLU A 128 -11.00 -0.39 -11.97
N LEU A 129 -12.27 0.01 -11.79
CA LEU A 129 -13.19 -0.74 -10.94
C LEU A 129 -13.40 -2.15 -11.53
N TYR A 130 -13.03 -3.18 -10.78
CA TYR A 130 -13.32 -4.57 -11.12
C TYR A 130 -14.65 -5.01 -10.52
N GLN A 131 -14.83 -4.77 -9.22
CA GLN A 131 -16.05 -5.09 -8.49
C GLN A 131 -16.16 -4.19 -7.25
N ALA A 132 -17.39 -3.86 -6.86
CA ALA A 132 -17.68 -3.25 -5.58
C ALA A 132 -18.69 -4.12 -4.81
N VAL A 133 -18.47 -4.30 -3.52
CA VAL A 133 -19.35 -5.06 -2.62
C VAL A 133 -19.77 -4.15 -1.47
N GLU A 134 -21.05 -3.81 -1.42
CA GLU A 134 -21.63 -3.10 -0.29
C GLU A 134 -21.69 -4.02 0.93
N ILE A 135 -21.15 -3.54 2.05
CA ILE A 135 -21.20 -4.23 3.34
C ILE A 135 -22.32 -3.60 4.16
N ARG A 136 -23.31 -4.42 4.49
CA ARG A 136 -24.49 -4.01 5.25
C ARG A 136 -24.36 -4.41 6.71
N ASP A 137 -24.77 -3.52 7.60
CA ASP A 137 -24.92 -3.85 9.01
C ASP A 137 -26.02 -4.93 9.18
N PRO A 138 -25.73 -6.08 9.80
CA PRO A 138 -26.69 -7.18 9.88
C PRO A 138 -27.97 -6.89 10.67
N LYS A 139 -27.99 -5.82 11.48
CA LYS A 139 -29.14 -5.48 12.34
C LYS A 139 -30.01 -4.38 11.71
N THR A 140 -29.38 -3.40 11.08
CA THR A 140 -30.05 -2.20 10.55
C THR A 140 -30.23 -2.22 9.04
N ASP A 141 -29.55 -3.14 8.34
CA ASP A 141 -29.50 -3.25 6.87
C ASP A 141 -28.94 -2.00 6.15
N ILE A 142 -28.34 -1.07 6.92
CA ILE A 142 -27.68 0.12 6.40
C ILE A 142 -26.30 -0.27 5.85
N ILE A 143 -25.94 0.27 4.68
CA ILE A 143 -24.60 0.11 4.12
C ILE A 143 -23.58 0.88 4.98
N THR A 144 -22.64 0.17 5.59
CA THR A 144 -21.62 0.74 6.49
C THR A 144 -20.29 0.96 5.80
N SER A 145 -20.02 0.20 4.73
CA SER A 145 -18.81 0.36 3.94
C SER A 145 -18.99 -0.26 2.56
N THR A 146 -18.09 0.07 1.64
CA THR A 146 -17.98 -0.58 0.34
C THR A 146 -16.58 -1.15 0.20
N LEU A 147 -16.46 -2.46 -0.03
CA LEU A 147 -15.24 -3.13 -0.46
C LEU A 147 -15.10 -2.96 -1.98
N VAL A 148 -14.02 -2.32 -2.41
CA VAL A 148 -13.69 -2.11 -3.81
C VAL A 148 -12.55 -3.06 -4.20
N LEU A 149 -12.75 -3.80 -5.29
CA LEU A 149 -11.71 -4.52 -6.01
C LEU A 149 -11.30 -3.69 -7.22
N GLY A 150 -10.02 -3.36 -7.32
CA GLY A 150 -9.42 -2.64 -8.42
C GLY A 150 -8.61 -3.55 -9.33
N LEU A 151 -8.89 -3.53 -10.63
CA LEU A 151 -8.04 -4.14 -11.63
C LEU A 151 -6.88 -3.19 -11.93
N VAL A 152 -5.67 -3.59 -11.60
CA VAL A 152 -4.45 -2.80 -11.84
C VAL A 152 -4.12 -2.84 -13.33
N LYS A 153 -4.02 -1.66 -13.95
CA LYS A 153 -3.71 -1.45 -15.38
C LYS A 153 -2.25 -1.09 -15.60
N PHE A 154 -1.74 -0.19 -14.75
CA PHE A 154 -0.35 0.22 -14.77
C PHE A 154 0.24 0.21 -13.37
N ILE A 155 1.49 -0.22 -13.26
CA ILE A 155 2.30 -0.06 -12.06
C ILE A 155 3.45 0.87 -12.41
N HIS A 156 3.67 1.89 -11.59
CA HIS A 156 4.75 2.86 -11.71
C HIS A 156 5.65 2.72 -10.51
N ILE A 157 6.92 2.40 -10.74
CA ILE A 157 7.91 2.25 -9.67
C ILE A 157 9.10 3.15 -10.01
N ARG A 158 9.53 3.97 -9.06
CA ARG A 158 10.70 4.83 -9.21
C ARG A 158 11.97 3.98 -9.20
N ASN A 159 12.90 4.22 -10.12
CA ASN A 159 14.02 3.29 -10.34
C ASN A 159 15.00 3.25 -9.15
N ASP A 160 15.09 4.31 -8.36
CA ASP A 160 15.94 4.37 -7.16
C ASP A 160 15.44 3.45 -6.03
N VAL A 161 14.15 3.07 -6.01
CA VAL A 161 13.58 2.19 -4.97
C VAL A 161 13.50 0.72 -5.38
N ILE A 162 14.02 0.37 -6.57
CA ILE A 162 14.06 -1.00 -7.08
C ILE A 162 15.37 -1.68 -6.67
N ASP A 163 15.31 -2.97 -6.31
CA ASP A 163 16.48 -3.80 -6.04
C ASP A 163 17.01 -4.47 -7.33
N GLU A 164 18.14 -5.18 -7.22
CA GLU A 164 18.74 -5.90 -8.35
C GLU A 164 17.86 -7.01 -8.94
N ARG A 165 16.80 -7.43 -8.25
CA ARG A 165 15.83 -8.44 -8.71
C ARG A 165 14.64 -7.79 -9.44
N GLY A 166 14.58 -6.46 -9.51
CA GLY A 166 13.49 -5.73 -10.13
C GLY A 166 12.26 -5.58 -9.24
N VAL A 167 12.38 -5.80 -7.93
CA VAL A 167 11.28 -5.60 -6.97
C VAL A 167 11.53 -4.38 -6.08
N ALA A 168 10.47 -3.84 -5.49
CA ALA A 168 10.60 -2.70 -4.59
C ALA A 168 11.38 -3.10 -3.32
N ASP A 169 12.49 -2.42 -3.07
CA ASP A 169 13.27 -2.54 -1.84
C ASP A 169 12.55 -1.79 -0.72
N PRO A 170 12.08 -2.45 0.36
CA PRO A 170 11.36 -1.78 1.43
C PRO A 170 12.19 -0.73 2.16
N GLY A 171 13.52 -0.93 2.28
CA GLY A 171 14.42 0.04 2.91
C GLY A 171 14.62 1.29 2.07
N LYS A 172 14.57 1.18 0.74
CA LYS A 172 14.60 2.33 -0.17
C LYS A 172 13.23 2.99 -0.35
N LEU A 173 12.16 2.19 -0.46
CA LEU A 173 10.79 2.66 -0.60
C LEU A 173 10.27 3.33 0.67
N LYS A 174 10.81 2.97 1.84
CA LYS A 174 10.45 3.49 3.17
C LYS A 174 8.93 3.56 3.39
N PRO A 175 8.18 2.47 3.14
CA PRO A 175 6.73 2.51 3.27
C PRO A 175 6.32 2.73 4.73
N ILE A 176 5.19 3.41 4.92
CA ILE A 176 4.59 3.63 6.23
C ILE A 176 3.49 2.61 6.49
N ALA A 177 3.52 1.98 7.66
CA ALA A 177 2.41 1.18 8.16
C ALA A 177 1.45 2.04 8.99
N ARG A 178 0.14 1.95 8.71
CA ARG A 178 -0.90 2.48 9.60
C ARG A 178 -1.22 1.43 10.67
N MET A 179 -1.12 1.84 11.94
CA MET A 179 -1.39 1.00 13.09
C MET A 179 -2.75 1.36 13.71
N GLY A 180 -3.06 0.77 14.86
CA GLY A 180 -4.27 1.08 15.63
C GLY A 180 -4.32 2.56 16.04
N GLY A 181 -5.53 3.13 16.04
CA GLY A 181 -5.75 4.54 16.39
C GLY A 181 -5.10 5.51 15.39
N LEU A 182 -4.32 6.46 15.89
CA LEU A 182 -3.60 7.48 15.10
C LEU A 182 -2.13 7.12 14.87
N THR A 183 -1.72 5.92 15.25
CA THR A 183 -0.31 5.51 15.24
C THR A 183 0.13 5.08 13.83
N TYR A 184 1.34 5.49 13.47
CA TYR A 184 2.05 5.03 12.29
C TYR A 184 3.34 4.34 12.71
N ALA A 185 3.81 3.40 11.90
CA ALA A 185 5.09 2.75 12.07
C ALA A 185 5.93 2.86 10.80
N LYS A 186 7.24 3.03 10.99
CA LYS A 186 8.23 3.04 9.91
C LYS A 186 8.64 1.61 9.60
N VAL A 187 8.79 1.29 8.33
CA VAL A 187 9.46 0.07 7.90
C VAL A 187 10.95 0.38 7.80
N SER A 188 11.69 0.13 8.89
CA SER A 188 13.13 0.45 8.99
C SER A 188 14.02 -0.60 8.33
N GLU A 189 13.57 -1.84 8.25
CA GLU A 189 14.35 -2.98 7.77
C GLU A 189 13.44 -4.11 7.27
N GLY A 190 14.02 -5.00 6.45
CA GLY A 190 13.32 -6.15 5.88
C GLY A 190 14.27 -7.32 5.70
N PHE A 191 13.72 -8.53 5.62
CA PHE A 191 14.46 -9.76 5.35
C PHE A 191 13.64 -10.68 4.45
N THR A 192 14.33 -11.56 3.73
CA THR A 192 13.68 -12.56 2.85
C THR A 192 13.70 -13.93 3.52
N LEU A 193 12.54 -14.58 3.60
CA LEU A 193 12.44 -15.98 3.96
C LEU A 193 12.07 -16.82 2.72
N PRO A 194 12.79 -17.91 2.42
CA PRO A 194 12.44 -18.76 1.29
C PRO A 194 11.16 -19.54 1.58
N ARG A 195 10.25 -19.62 0.60
CA ARG A 195 9.09 -20.52 0.66
C ARG A 195 9.55 -21.95 0.44
N ARG A 196 9.51 -22.78 1.48
CA ARG A 196 9.76 -24.22 1.37
C ARG A 196 8.50 -24.94 0.87
N PRO A 197 8.59 -25.81 -0.15
CA PRO A 197 7.46 -26.62 -0.59
C PRO A 197 7.12 -27.67 0.47
N TRP A 198 5.83 -28.03 0.58
CA TRP A 198 5.33 -28.97 1.58
C TRP A 198 6.11 -30.29 1.59
N LYS A 199 6.45 -30.83 0.42
CA LYS A 199 7.22 -32.07 0.27
C LYS A 199 8.53 -32.06 1.07
N ASP A 200 9.21 -30.92 1.16
CA ASP A 200 10.50 -30.81 1.86
C ASP A 200 10.28 -30.70 3.38
N ILE A 201 9.11 -30.21 3.79
CA ILE A 201 8.71 -30.05 5.20
C ILE A 201 8.14 -31.37 5.73
N SER A 202 7.35 -32.08 4.93
CA SER A 202 6.68 -33.32 5.33
C SER A 202 7.67 -34.44 5.64
N GLU A 203 8.74 -34.57 4.85
CA GLU A 203 9.77 -35.59 5.11
C GLU A 203 10.55 -35.30 6.39
N GLU A 204 10.92 -34.03 6.61
CA GLU A 204 11.58 -33.60 7.86
C GLU A 204 10.68 -33.79 9.10
N LEU A 205 9.38 -33.58 8.94
CA LEU A 205 8.39 -33.82 10.00
C LEU A 205 8.25 -35.30 10.33
N LYS A 206 8.17 -36.19 9.33
CA LYS A 206 8.12 -37.66 9.55
C LYS A 206 9.34 -38.15 10.30
N GLU A 207 10.53 -37.70 9.91
CA GLU A 207 11.78 -38.02 10.59
C GLU A 207 11.81 -37.55 12.06
N LYS A 208 11.28 -36.35 12.33
CA LYS A 208 11.27 -35.77 13.69
C LYS A 208 10.17 -36.30 14.60
N LEU A 209 9.01 -36.66 14.04
CA LEU A 209 7.84 -37.11 14.78
C LEU A 209 7.71 -38.63 14.89
N LYS A 210 8.69 -39.39 14.37
CA LYS A 210 8.79 -40.87 14.48
C LYS A 210 7.46 -41.59 14.19
N ASP A 211 6.80 -41.20 13.10
CA ASP A 211 5.55 -41.81 12.63
C ASP A 211 4.36 -41.76 13.62
N GLU A 212 4.38 -40.93 14.68
CA GLU A 212 3.26 -40.81 15.63
C GLU A 212 2.08 -39.96 15.09
N VAL A 213 2.22 -39.38 13.90
CA VAL A 213 1.18 -38.58 13.25
C VAL A 213 1.12 -38.95 11.77
N ASP A 214 -0.07 -39.26 11.27
CA ASP A 214 -0.33 -39.44 9.83
C ASP A 214 -0.38 -38.03 9.20
N ILE A 215 0.68 -37.65 8.47
CA ILE A 215 0.92 -36.30 7.90
C ILE A 215 0.78 -36.32 6.38
#